data_AF-A0AAD7RH99-F1
#
_entry.id   AF-A0AAD7RH99-F1
#
_cell.length_a   1.000
_cell.length_b   1.000
_cell.length_c   1.000
_cell.angle_alpha   90.00
_cell.angle_beta   90.00
_cell.angle_gamma   90.00
#
_symmetry.space_group_name_H-M   'P 1'
#
loop_
_entity.id
_entity.type
_entity.pdbx_description
1 polymer ?
#
loop_
_entity_poly.entity_id
_entity_poly.type
_entity_poly.pdbx_seq_one_letter_code
_entity_poly.pdbx_strand_id
1 'polypeptide(L)'
;MRIARWSDRLLCFDYDAIYRAEAQNHMTDCLSRLPLPTTPELDSNNEPEFVALLSTALPAVTQSEFDSAYTACPEMAAMHAQISCGWSSSAAAVSPELKPYYRQT
;
A
#
# COMPACT_ATOMS: atom_id res chain seq x y z
N MET A 1 -19.98 -18.31 -12.95
CA MET A 1 -18.79 -17.50 -13.28
C MET A 1 -18.95 -16.09 -12.71
N ARG A 2 -17.98 -15.54 -11.96
CA ARG A 2 -18.07 -14.18 -11.38
C ARG A 2 -17.83 -13.04 -12.40
N ILE A 3 -17.08 -13.30 -13.47
CA ILE A 3 -16.73 -12.32 -14.51
C ILE A 3 -17.91 -11.98 -15.44
N ALA A 4 -18.88 -12.89 -15.59
CA ALA A 4 -19.97 -12.77 -16.57
C ALA A 4 -20.84 -11.52 -16.36
N ARG A 5 -21.03 -11.09 -15.10
CA ARG A 5 -21.77 -9.87 -14.76
C ARG A 5 -21.12 -8.60 -15.33
N TRP A 6 -19.82 -8.63 -15.58
CA TRP A 6 -19.03 -7.49 -16.07
C TRP A 6 -18.77 -7.53 -17.57
N SER A 7 -19.22 -8.58 -18.27
CA SER A 7 -18.91 -8.82 -19.68
C SER A 7 -19.31 -7.65 -20.58
N ASP A 8 -20.52 -7.12 -20.42
CA ASP A 8 -21.04 -5.99 -21.20
C ASP A 8 -20.15 -4.74 -21.10
N ARG A 9 -19.62 -4.45 -19.89
CA ARG A 9 -18.71 -3.32 -19.68
C ARG A 9 -17.31 -3.59 -20.24
N LEU A 10 -16.81 -4.81 -20.06
CA LEU A 10 -15.47 -5.18 -20.53
C LEU A 10 -15.39 -5.17 -22.07
N LEU A 11 -16.50 -5.47 -22.77
CA LEU A 11 -16.57 -5.44 -24.24
C LEU A 11 -16.39 -4.04 -24.84
N CYS A 12 -16.54 -2.98 -24.04
CA CYS A 12 -16.30 -1.60 -24.48
C CYS A 12 -14.81 -1.22 -24.51
N PHE A 13 -13.92 -2.07 -24.00
CA PHE A 13 -12.49 -1.81 -23.96
C PHE A 13 -11.75 -2.80 -24.85
N ASP A 14 -10.73 -2.31 -25.55
CA ASP A 14 -9.76 -3.17 -26.21
C ASP A 14 -8.64 -3.47 -25.20
N TYR A 15 -8.49 -4.73 -24.79
CA TYR A 15 -7.55 -5.11 -23.74
C TYR A 15 -7.00 -6.53 -23.93
N ASP A 16 -5.77 -6.71 -23.43
CA ASP A 16 -5.14 -8.02 -23.28
C ASP A 16 -5.13 -8.46 -21.82
N ALA A 17 -5.60 -9.67 -21.56
CA ALA A 17 -5.53 -10.27 -20.23
C ALA A 17 -4.14 -10.90 -20.01
N ILE A 18 -3.27 -10.18 -19.30
CA ILE A 18 -1.89 -10.61 -19.03
C ILE A 18 -1.72 -10.93 -17.54
N TYR A 19 -1.20 -12.12 -17.23
CA TYR A 19 -0.83 -12.47 -15.86
C TYR A 19 0.38 -11.65 -15.41
N ARG A 20 0.30 -11.03 -14.22
CA ARG A 20 1.41 -10.37 -13.56
C ARG A 20 1.73 -11.03 -12.23
N ALA A 21 2.99 -11.45 -12.10
CA ALA A 21 3.50 -12.05 -10.87
C ALA A 21 3.60 -11.00 -9.75
N GLU A 22 3.50 -11.46 -8.50
CA GLU A 22 3.44 -10.62 -7.30
C GLU A 22 4.60 -9.61 -7.19
N ALA A 23 5.82 -10.00 -7.56
CA ALA A 23 6.99 -9.11 -7.56
C ALA A 23 6.82 -7.86 -8.45
N GLN A 24 5.98 -7.94 -9.48
CA GLN A 24 5.67 -6.84 -10.40
C GLN A 24 4.43 -6.03 -9.99
N ASN A 25 3.74 -6.43 -8.91
CA ASN A 25 2.48 -5.83 -8.46
C ASN A 25 2.66 -4.88 -7.26
N HIS A 26 3.89 -4.58 -6.83
CA HIS A 26 4.15 -3.78 -5.63
C HIS A 26 3.43 -2.42 -5.62
N MET A 27 3.43 -1.69 -6.74
CA MET A 27 2.70 -0.40 -6.82
C MET A 27 1.19 -0.58 -6.67
N THR A 28 0.61 -1.57 -7.34
CA THR A 28 -0.83 -1.87 -7.26
C THR A 28 -1.23 -2.35 -5.87
N ASP A 29 -0.37 -3.15 -5.22
CA ASP A 29 -0.58 -3.61 -3.85
C ASP A 29 -0.55 -2.42 -2.87
N CYS A 30 0.42 -1.50 -2.98
CA CYS A 30 0.46 -0.28 -2.16
C CYS A 30 -0.80 0.58 -2.31
N LEU A 31 -1.31 0.76 -3.54
CA LEU A 31 -2.50 1.58 -3.78
C LEU A 31 -3.80 0.89 -3.36
N SER A 32 -3.87 -0.44 -3.43
CA SER A 32 -5.07 -1.17 -3.03
C SER A 32 -5.24 -1.28 -1.51
N ARG A 33 -4.18 -1.03 -0.74
CA ARG A 33 -4.16 -1.06 0.74
C ARG A 33 -4.33 0.31 1.40
N LEU A 34 -4.73 1.33 0.65
CA LEU A 34 -5.04 2.63 1.23
C LEU A 34 -6.17 2.47 2.27
N PRO A 35 -6.10 3.18 3.41
CA PRO A 35 -7.09 3.07 4.47
C PRO A 35 -8.48 3.43 3.92
N LEU A 36 -9.46 2.57 4.23
CA LEU A 36 -10.84 2.83 3.85
C LEU A 36 -11.33 4.10 4.56
N PRO A 37 -12.15 4.94 3.88
CA PRO A 37 -12.81 6.06 4.53
C PRO A 37 -13.64 5.56 5.72
N THR A 38 -13.63 6.30 6.83
CA THR A 38 -14.34 5.95 8.07
C THR A 38 -15.87 5.97 7.92
N THR A 39 -16.38 6.42 6.79
CA THR A 39 -17.82 6.50 6.50
C THR A 39 -18.33 5.16 5.97
N PRO A 40 -19.35 4.54 6.58
CA PRO A 40 -19.91 3.30 6.08
C PRO A 40 -20.54 3.52 4.70
N GLU A 41 -20.11 2.76 3.69
CA GLU A 41 -20.72 2.82 2.36
C GLU A 41 -22.17 2.33 2.37
N LEU A 42 -23.04 3.13 1.74
CA LEU A 42 -24.44 2.84 1.46
C LEU A 42 -24.57 1.68 0.46
N ASP A 43 -25.42 0.71 0.81
CA ASP A 43 -26.06 -0.32 -0.01
C ASP A 43 -25.39 -0.70 -1.35
N SER A 44 -24.75 -1.88 -1.34
CA SER A 44 -24.10 -2.60 -2.46
C SER A 44 -24.93 -2.87 -3.73
N ASN A 45 -26.15 -2.35 -3.84
CA ASN A 45 -27.06 -2.58 -4.97
C ASN A 45 -27.37 -1.32 -5.80
N ASN A 46 -26.89 -0.14 -5.39
CA ASN A 46 -26.89 1.03 -6.26
C ASN A 46 -25.59 1.07 -7.06
N GLU A 47 -25.71 1.30 -8.37
CA GLU A 47 -24.57 1.62 -9.23
C GLU A 47 -23.88 2.86 -8.63
N PRO A 48 -22.62 2.77 -8.17
CA PRO A 48 -21.99 3.89 -7.48
C PRO A 48 -21.84 5.04 -8.47
N GLU A 49 -22.53 6.15 -8.18
CA GLU A 49 -22.27 7.42 -8.82
C GLU A 49 -20.86 7.87 -8.39
N PHE A 50 -19.88 7.66 -9.26
CA PHE A 50 -18.49 8.03 -8.98
C PHE A 50 -18.33 9.54 -9.11
N VAL A 51 -18.57 10.26 -8.02
CA VAL A 51 -18.08 11.63 -7.87
C VAL A 51 -16.66 11.57 -7.33
N ALA A 52 -15.68 11.63 -8.22
CA ALA A 52 -14.29 11.79 -7.81
C ALA A 52 -14.11 13.20 -7.24
N LEU A 53 -13.97 13.30 -5.92
CA LEU A 53 -13.50 14.53 -5.29
C LEU A 53 -12.02 14.71 -5.66
N LEU A 54 -11.76 15.45 -6.73
CA LEU A 54 -10.44 15.99 -7.01
C LEU A 54 -10.16 17.10 -5.99
N SER A 55 -9.81 16.71 -4.77
CA SER A 55 -9.24 17.67 -3.82
C SER A 55 -7.89 18.10 -4.39
N THR A 56 -7.80 19.36 -4.82
CA THR A 56 -6.53 20.00 -5.22
C THR A 56 -5.57 20.15 -4.04
N ALA A 57 -6.03 19.83 -2.83
CA ALA A 57 -5.26 19.77 -1.61
C ALA A 57 -5.02 18.31 -1.20
N LEU A 58 -4.29 17.57 -2.03
CA LEU A 58 -3.32 16.64 -1.47
C LEU A 58 -2.07 17.50 -1.26
N PRO A 59 -1.63 17.80 -0.03
CA PRO A 59 -0.28 18.31 0.15
C PRO A 59 0.63 17.20 -0.38
N ALA A 60 1.05 17.35 -1.64
CA ALA A 60 2.04 16.47 -2.23
C ALA A 60 3.26 16.63 -1.35
N VAL A 61 3.61 15.57 -0.62
CA VAL A 61 4.83 15.56 0.17
C VAL A 61 5.96 15.73 -0.82
N THR A 62 6.62 16.88 -0.74
CA THR A 62 7.79 17.16 -1.56
C THR A 62 8.92 16.22 -1.15
N GLN A 63 9.84 15.95 -2.07
CA GLN A 63 11.00 15.11 -1.76
C GLN A 63 11.77 15.62 -0.54
N SER A 64 11.91 16.94 -0.39
CA SER A 64 12.56 17.55 0.78
C SER A 64 11.83 17.31 2.09
N GLU A 65 10.49 17.35 2.09
CA GLU A 65 9.69 17.08 3.29
C GLU A 65 9.82 15.61 3.69
N PHE A 66 9.78 14.71 2.71
CA PHE A 66 10.00 13.28 2.93
C PHE A 66 11.39 13.01 3.50
N ASP A 67 12.44 13.55 2.89
CA ASP A 67 13.83 13.37 3.34
C ASP A 67 14.04 13.92 4.76
N SER A 68 13.41 15.06 5.09
CA SER A 68 13.47 15.63 6.44
C SER A 68 12.81 14.71 7.47
N ALA A 69 11.63 14.17 7.15
CA ALA A 69 10.88 13.30 8.04
C ALA A 69 11.57 11.94 8.19
N TYR A 70 12.13 11.41 7.10
CA TYR A 70 12.93 10.20 7.08
C TYR A 70 14.16 10.33 7.98
N THR A 71 14.90 11.44 7.88
CA THR A 71 16.10 11.67 8.70
C THR A 71 15.77 11.93 10.16
N ALA A 72 14.61 12.54 10.43
CA ALA A 72 14.12 12.77 11.79
C ALA A 72 13.52 11.52 12.46
N CYS A 73 13.33 10.42 11.71
CA CYS A 73 12.72 9.20 12.23
C CYS A 73 13.77 8.26 12.85
N PRO A 74 13.84 8.14 14.19
CA PRO A 74 14.82 7.28 14.85
C PRO A 74 14.60 5.80 14.56
N GLU A 75 13.34 5.39 14.35
CA GLU A 75 12.95 4.03 14.00
C GLU A 75 13.54 3.62 12.64
N MET A 76 13.48 4.52 11.64
CA MET A 76 14.09 4.28 10.33
C MET A 76 15.62 4.15 10.43
N ALA A 77 16.27 5.02 11.20
CA ALA A 77 17.71 4.93 11.43
C ALA A 77 18.11 3.60 12.10
N ALA A 78 17.36 3.17 13.12
CA ALA A 78 17.56 1.89 13.79
C ALA A 78 17.34 0.71 12.84
N MET A 79 16.30 0.76 12.00
CA MET A 79 16.01 -0.27 11.02
C MET A 79 17.13 -0.40 9.97
N HIS A 80 17.65 0.71 9.47
CA HIS A 80 18.78 0.72 8.52
C HIS A 80 20.05 0.10 9.12
N ALA A 81 20.35 0.42 10.38
CA ALA A 81 21.48 -0.18 11.09
C ALA A 81 21.28 -1.70 11.26
N GLN A 82 20.08 -2.14 11.64
CA GLN A 82 19.77 -3.55 11.83
C GLN A 82 19.83 -4.35 10.52
N ILE A 83 19.34 -3.80 9.41
CA ILE A 83 19.42 -4.43 8.08
C ILE A 83 20.88 -4.60 7.67
N SER A 84 21.71 -3.57 7.90
CA SER A 84 23.13 -3.60 7.53
C SER A 84 23.94 -4.63 8.31
N CYS A 85 23.58 -4.88 9.58
CA CYS A 85 24.21 -5.87 10.45
C CYS A 85 23.57 -7.28 10.34
N GLY A 86 22.45 -7.41 9.65
CA GLY A 86 21.63 -8.62 9.61
C GLY A 86 20.74 -8.77 10.85
N TRP A 87 19.67 -9.55 10.72
CA TRP A 87 18.75 -9.83 11.83
C TRP A 87 19.35 -10.87 12.79
N SER A 88 19.26 -10.61 14.09
CA SER A 88 19.67 -11.58 15.11
C SER A 88 18.77 -12.81 15.10
N SER A 89 19.30 -13.99 15.41
CA SER A 89 18.52 -15.24 15.45
C SER A 89 17.46 -15.31 16.56
N SER A 90 17.45 -14.35 17.49
CA SER A 90 16.52 -14.30 18.62
C SER A 90 15.83 -12.93 18.71
N ALA A 91 14.51 -12.95 18.88
CA ALA A 91 13.69 -11.75 19.09
C ALA A 91 14.07 -10.96 20.35
N ALA A 92 14.70 -11.60 21.32
CA ALA A 92 15.14 -10.96 22.57
C ALA A 92 16.34 -10.02 22.36
N ALA A 93 17.12 -10.24 21.30
CA ALA A 93 18.27 -9.42 20.95
C ALA A 93 17.90 -8.22 20.05
N VAL A 94 16.63 -8.13 19.62
CA VAL A 94 16.11 -7.04 18.79
C VAL A 94 15.56 -5.93 19.69
N SER A 95 15.88 -4.67 19.35
CA SER A 95 15.35 -3.50 20.04
C SER A 95 13.81 -3.51 20.02
N PRO A 96 13.14 -3.01 21.08
CA PRO A 96 11.69 -3.07 21.18
C PRO A 96 10.97 -2.42 20.01
N GLU A 97 11.55 -1.36 19.46
CA GLU A 97 11.06 -0.59 18.31
C GLU A 97 11.11 -1.40 17.00
N LEU A 98 12.03 -2.35 16.88
CA LEU A 98 12.21 -3.16 15.66
C LEU A 98 11.51 -4.52 15.72
N LYS A 99 10.93 -4.89 16.87
CA LYS A 99 10.16 -6.14 17.05
C LYS A 99 9.00 -6.30 16.06
N PRO A 100 8.25 -5.26 15.68
CA PRO A 100 7.17 -5.40 14.68
C PRO A 100 7.68 -5.87 13.31
N TYR A 101 8.93 -5.56 12.96
CA TYR A 101 9.54 -5.91 11.67
C TYR A 101 10.32 -7.23 11.71
N TYR A 102 10.54 -7.80 12.90
CA TYR A 102 11.26 -9.06 13.06
C TYR A 102 10.38 -10.25 12.66
N ARG A 103 10.73 -10.93 11.56
CA ARG A 103 10.09 -12.18 11.12
C ARG A 103 11.07 -13.34 11.28
N GLN A 104 10.79 -14.27 12.20
CA GLN A 104 11.48 -15.56 12.20
C GLN A 104 11.10 -16.29 10.92
N THR A 105 12.11 -16.61 10.11
CA THR A 105 12.03 -17.69 9.11
C THR A 105 12.42 -18.99 9.80
#